data_AF-A0A2G2J5X7-F1
#
_entry.id   AF-A0A2G2J5X7-F1
#
_cell.length_a   1.000
_cell.length_b   1.000
_cell.length_c   1.000
_cell.angle_alpha   90.00
_cell.angle_beta   90.00
_cell.angle_gamma   90.00
#
_symmetry.space_group_name_H-M   'P 1'
#
loop_
_entity.id
_entity.type
_entity.pdbx_description
1 polymer ?
#
loop_
_entity_poly.entity_id
_entity_poly.type
_entity_poly.pdbx_seq_one_letter_code
_entity_poly.pdbx_strand_id
1 'polypeptide(L)'
;MKERFNQPAGETYEKRLAALKEKGNAIDKFLRTPQAPQQQLVPKGQMRQQGLHKARQSMIQNRIHIKEEVKTIQKRLEKQKQQQKEQVRSR
;
A
#
# COMPACT_ATOMS: atom_id res chain seq x y z
N MET A 1 2.15 37.77 -2.48
CA MET A 1 2.29 36.34 -2.83
C MET A 1 3.71 35.89 -2.55
N LYS A 2 3.93 34.93 -1.63
CA LYS A 2 5.08 33.99 -1.60
C LYS A 2 5.08 33.24 -0.25
N GLU A 3 4.15 32.31 -0.07
CA GLU A 3 4.14 31.40 1.08
C GLU A 3 3.87 29.97 0.62
N ARG A 4 4.74 29.41 -0.23
CA ARG A 4 4.76 27.97 -0.55
C ARG A 4 6.16 27.55 -0.96
N PHE A 5 7.15 27.59 -0.07
CA PHE A 5 8.48 27.09 -0.43
C PHE A 5 9.22 26.30 0.65
N ASN A 6 8.56 25.87 1.73
CA ASN A 6 9.17 25.02 2.77
C ASN A 6 8.25 23.87 3.21
N GLN A 7 7.52 23.24 2.29
CA GLN A 7 7.11 21.86 2.55
C GLN A 7 8.36 20.99 2.31
N PRO A 8 8.87 20.24 3.31
CA PRO A 8 9.96 19.29 3.07
C PRO A 8 9.49 18.39 1.93
N ALA A 9 10.31 18.22 0.88
CA ALA A 9 9.95 17.53 -0.36
C ALA A 9 9.22 16.22 -0.06
N GLY A 10 7.89 16.32 0.02
CA GLY A 10 7.03 15.32 0.64
C GLY A 10 7.00 14.15 -0.30
N GLU A 11 7.49 13.01 0.17
CA GLU A 11 7.55 11.71 -0.52
C GLU A 11 7.33 11.78 -2.04
N THR A 12 8.40 11.70 -2.81
CA THR A 12 8.28 11.53 -4.27
C THR A 12 7.36 10.34 -4.57
N TYR A 13 6.56 10.44 -5.65
CA TYR A 13 5.64 9.37 -6.06
C TYR A 13 6.33 8.00 -6.15
N GLU A 14 7.63 7.99 -6.48
CA GLU A 14 8.47 6.79 -6.51
C GLU A 14 8.71 6.18 -5.12
N LYS A 15 9.03 7.00 -4.11
CA LYS A 15 9.19 6.55 -2.72
C LYS A 15 7.87 6.00 -2.17
N ARG A 16 6.76 6.71 -2.42
CA ARG A 16 5.43 6.25 -2.01
C ARG A 16 5.05 4.93 -2.69
N LEU A 17 5.36 4.78 -3.98
CA LEU A 17 5.12 3.54 -4.73
C LEU A 17 5.95 2.38 -4.20
N ALA A 18 7.22 2.61 -3.86
CA ALA A 18 8.08 1.59 -3.23
C ALA A 18 7.50 1.14 -1.88
N ALA A 19 7.13 2.09 -1.02
CA ALA A 19 6.55 1.80 0.30
C ALA A 19 5.23 1.03 0.19
N LEU A 20 4.36 1.37 -0.77
CA LEU A 20 3.10 0.65 -1.00
C LEU A 20 3.33 -0.78 -1.50
N LYS A 21 4.31 -0.98 -2.39
CA LYS A 21 4.70 -2.32 -2.84
C LYS A 21 5.24 -3.18 -1.70
N GLU A 22 6.11 -2.63 -0.86
CA GLU A 22 6.62 -3.33 0.31
C GLU A 22 5.51 -3.72 1.29
N LYS A 23 4.58 -2.79 1.58
CA LYS A 23 3.40 -3.07 2.41
C LYS A 23 2.54 -4.18 1.81
N GLY A 24 2.27 -4.12 0.52
CA GLY A 24 1.52 -5.17 -0.20
C GLY A 24 2.20 -6.54 -0.11
N ASN A 25 3.53 -6.59 -0.30
CA ASN A 25 4.32 -7.81 -0.19
C ASN A 25 4.34 -8.39 1.22
N ALA A 26 4.42 -7.54 2.25
CA ALA A 26 4.37 -7.95 3.64
C ALA A 26 3.02 -8.58 3.99
N ILE A 27 1.92 -7.98 3.54
CA ILE A 27 0.57 -8.54 3.72
C ILE A 27 0.43 -9.87 2.97
N ASP A 28 0.94 -9.96 1.73
CA ASP A 28 0.91 -11.22 0.97
C ASP A 28 1.71 -12.33 1.65
N LYS A 29 2.88 -12.01 2.20
CA LYS A 29 3.69 -12.94 2.99
C LYS A 29 2.92 -13.40 4.23
N PHE A 30 2.30 -12.48 4.96
CA PHE A 30 1.51 -12.82 6.14
C PHE A 30 0.30 -13.72 5.81
N LEU A 31 -0.43 -13.42 4.75
CA LEU A 31 -1.62 -14.18 4.35
C LEU A 31 -1.30 -15.58 3.82
N ARG A 32 -0.11 -15.76 3.21
CA ARG A 32 0.40 -17.05 2.70
C ARG A 32 1.05 -17.90 3.77
N THR A 33 1.60 -17.29 4.81
CA THR A 33 2.26 -18.03 5.88
C THR A 33 1.19 -18.73 6.72
N PRO A 34 1.16 -20.07 6.78
CA PRO A 34 0.25 -20.76 7.69
C PRO A 34 0.59 -20.32 9.12
N GLN A 35 -0.43 -20.00 9.92
CA GLN A 35 -0.21 -19.68 11.33
C GLN A 35 0.50 -20.87 11.98
N ALA A 36 1.70 -20.64 12.51
CA ALA A 36 2.40 -21.64 13.29
C ALA A 36 1.48 -22.08 14.45
N PRO A 37 1.48 -23.38 14.81
CA PRO A 37 0.72 -23.86 15.95
C PRO A 37 1.19 -23.07 17.18
N GLN A 38 0.31 -22.22 17.72
CA GLN A 38 0.62 -21.49 18.94
C GLN A 38 0.71 -22.49 20.09
N GLN A 39 1.77 -22.37 20.90
CA GLN A 39 1.90 -23.16 22.12
C GLN A 39 0.60 -23.05 22.94
N GLN A 40 0.08 -24.20 23.38
CA GLN A 40 -1.34 -24.45 23.69
C GLN A 40 -1.97 -23.64 24.86
N LEU A 41 -1.26 -22.66 25.42
CA LEU A 41 -1.69 -21.81 26.54
C LEU A 41 -2.55 -20.61 26.12
N VAL A 42 -3.26 -20.72 24.99
CA VAL A 42 -4.06 -19.61 24.48
C VAL A 42 -5.54 -19.93 24.58
N PRO A 43 -6.38 -19.05 25.16
CA PRO A 43 -7.79 -19.33 25.35
C PRO A 43 -8.45 -19.64 23.99
N LYS A 44 -9.07 -20.82 23.90
CA LYS A 44 -9.81 -21.32 22.73
C LYS A 44 -11.19 -20.67 22.60
N GLY A 45 -11.29 -19.38 22.91
CA GLY A 45 -12.56 -18.64 22.90
C GLY A 45 -13.04 -18.31 21.49
N GLN A 46 -14.34 -18.48 21.24
CA GLN A 46 -14.99 -18.14 19.95
C GLN A 46 -14.77 -16.68 19.55
N MET A 47 -14.79 -15.75 20.51
CA MET A 47 -14.52 -14.32 20.29
C MET A 47 -13.13 -14.06 19.70
N ARG A 48 -12.13 -14.84 20.13
CA ARG A 48 -10.75 -14.72 19.64
C ARG A 48 -10.64 -15.21 18.19
N GLN A 49 -11.27 -16.33 17.87
CA GLN A 49 -11.31 -16.85 16.50
C GLN A 49 -12.01 -15.86 15.55
N GLN A 50 -13.12 -15.27 15.99
CA GLN A 50 -13.82 -14.22 15.24
C GLN A 50 -12.94 -12.97 15.05
N GLY A 51 -12.21 -12.54 16.08
CA GLY A 51 -11.26 -11.43 15.99
C GLY A 51 -10.14 -11.69 14.98
N LEU A 52 -9.55 -12.90 15.00
CA LEU A 52 -8.55 -13.32 14.01
C LEU A 52 -9.12 -13.36 12.59
N HIS A 53 -10.34 -13.84 12.42
CA HIS A 53 -11.01 -13.87 11.13
C HIS A 53 -11.25 -12.45 10.59
N LYS A 54 -11.78 -11.54 11.42
CA LYS A 54 -11.98 -10.13 11.07
C LYS A 54 -10.65 -9.44 10.74
N ALA A 55 -9.60 -9.69 11.50
CA ALA A 55 -8.27 -9.17 11.22
C ALA A 55 -7.75 -9.64 9.85
N ARG A 56 -7.93 -10.93 9.52
CA ARG A 56 -7.55 -11.48 8.21
C ARG A 56 -8.35 -10.85 7.07
N GLN A 57 -9.66 -10.67 7.25
CA GLN A 57 -10.52 -9.99 6.26
C GLN A 57 -10.08 -8.53 6.04
N SER A 58 -9.79 -7.79 7.11
CA SER A 58 -9.30 -6.41 7.01
C SER A 58 -7.95 -6.35 6.28
N MET A 59 -7.03 -7.29 6.52
CA MET A 59 -5.76 -7.36 5.79
C MET A 59 -5.97 -7.64 4.28
N ILE A 60 -6.94 -8.49 3.92
CA ILE A 60 -7.30 -8.72 2.51
C ILE A 60 -7.83 -7.44 1.86
N GLN A 61 -8.70 -6.70 2.55
CA GLN A 61 -9.22 -5.42 2.06
C GLN A 61 -8.09 -4.38 1.89
N ASN A 62 -7.21 -4.26 2.89
CA ASN A 62 -6.05 -3.37 2.82
C ASN A 62 -5.14 -3.71 1.62
N ARG A 63 -4.95 -5.00 1.34
CA ARG A 63 -4.20 -5.45 0.15
C ARG A 63 -4.85 -4.99 -1.15
N ILE A 64 -6.17 -5.10 -1.27
CA ILE A 64 -6.90 -4.63 -2.46
C ILE A 64 -6.71 -3.12 -2.62
N HIS A 65 -6.90 -2.37 -1.54
CA HIS A 65 -6.72 -0.92 -1.56
C HIS A 65 -5.31 -0.50 -1.96
N ILE A 66 -4.27 -1.14 -1.41
CA ILE A 66 -2.87 -0.90 -1.78
C ILE A 66 -2.65 -1.14 -3.28
N LYS A 67 -3.24 -2.19 -3.86
CA LYS A 67 -3.12 -2.46 -5.30
C LYS A 67 -3.78 -1.37 -6.14
N GLU A 68 -4.94 -0.88 -5.72
CA GLU A 68 -5.63 0.23 -6.37
C GLU A 68 -4.80 1.52 -6.29
N GLU A 69 -4.26 1.85 -5.12
CA GLU A 69 -3.38 3.00 -4.94
C GLU A 69 -2.14 2.91 -5.84
N VAL A 70 -1.46 1.77 -5.88
CA VAL A 70 -0.31 1.56 -6.78
C VAL A 70 -0.71 1.80 -8.24
N LYS A 71 -1.85 1.28 -8.68
CA LYS A 71 -2.35 1.47 -10.06
C LYS A 71 -2.67 2.93 -10.35
N THR A 72 -3.25 3.66 -9.39
CA THR A 72 -3.54 5.09 -9.57
C THR A 72 -2.27 5.93 -9.66
N ILE A 73 -1.26 5.64 -8.83
CA ILE A 73 0.03 6.34 -8.87
C ILE A 73 0.74 6.05 -10.21
N GLN A 74 0.74 4.81 -10.68
CA GLN A 74 1.31 4.45 -11.98
C GLN A 74 0.65 5.23 -13.13
N LYS A 75 -0.68 5.27 -13.18
CA LYS A 75 -1.41 6.05 -14.20
C LYS A 75 -1.06 7.54 -14.14
N ARG A 76 -0.91 8.12 -12.95
CA ARG A 76 -0.52 9.54 -12.79
C ARG A 76 0.90 9.79 -13.32
N LEU A 77 1.85 8.89 -13.02
CA LEU A 77 3.21 8.97 -13.52
C LEU A 77 3.27 8.84 -15.06
N GLU A 78 2.50 7.93 -15.64
CA GLU A 78 2.40 7.79 -17.11
C GLU A 78 1.84 9.05 -17.75
N LYS A 79 0.75 9.61 -17.20
CA LYS A 79 0.16 10.85 -17.71
C LYS A 79 1.13 12.02 -17.61
N GLN A 80 1.87 12.15 -16.51
CA GLN A 80 2.92 13.16 -16.38
C GLN A 80 4.04 12.99 -17.43
N LYS A 81 4.49 11.76 -17.68
CA LYS A 81 5.49 11.48 -18.72
C LYS A 81 4.99 11.83 -20.12
N GLN A 82 3.72 11.58 -20.43
CA GLN A 82 3.12 11.95 -21.72
C GLN A 82 3.07 13.47 -21.89
N GLN A 83 2.59 14.19 -20.87
CA GLN A 83 2.51 15.65 -20.89
C GLN A 83 3.90 16.31 -21.03
N GLN A 84 4.93 15.76 -20.38
CA GLN A 84 6.31 16.24 -20.54
C GLN A 84 6.82 16.00 -21.96
N LYS A 85 6.54 14.85 -22.57
CA LYS A 85 6.95 14.55 -23.96
C LYS A 85 6.27 15.47 -24.97
N GLU A 86 5.00 15.80 -24.76
CA GLU A 86 4.26 16.74 -25.62
C GLU A 86 4.80 18.17 -25.51
N GLN A 87 5.10 18.64 -24.31
CA GLN A 87 5.69 19.98 -24.10
C GLN A 87 7.10 20.12 -24.67
N VAL A 88 7.90 19.04 -24.69
CA VAL A 88 9.23 19.03 -25.31
C VAL A 88 9.15 18.99 -26.83
N ARG A 89 8.12 18.36 -27.41
CA ARG A 89 7.89 18.35 -28.87
C ARG A 89 7.29 19.65 -29.41
N SER A 90 6.60 20.42 -28.58
CA SER A 90 5.98 21.70 -28.96
C SER A 90 6.88 22.91 -28.75
N ARG A 91 8.15 22.71 -28.39
CA ARG A 91 9.20 23.73 -28.30
C ARG A 91 10.23 23.49 -29.39
#